data_AF-A0A920VHL8-F1
#
_entry.id   AF-A0A920VHL8-F1
#
_cell.length_a   1.000
_cell.length_b   1.000
_cell.length_c   1.000
_cell.angle_alpha   90.00
_cell.angle_beta   90.00
_cell.angle_gamma   90.00
#
_symmetry.space_group_name_H-M   'P 1'
#
loop_
_entity.id
_entity.type
_entity.pdbx_description
1 polymer ?
#
loop_
_entity_poly.entity_id
_entity_poly.type
_entity_poly.pdbx_seq_one_letter_code
_entity_poly.pdbx_strand_id
1 'polypeptide(L)'
;MILFFRDVDSVEVGLPRTGWNLIGDPETTKQHPKNYVDGQFSMPFVAAVALREGRMGWDDYANHLDDDETLGLCRRVRANVDETLRSSFPR
;
A
#
# COMPACT_ATOMS: atom_id res chain seq x y z
N MET A 1 2.47 -22.33 7.88
CA MET A 1 1.30 -21.89 7.09
C MET A 1 1.80 -20.84 6.14
N ILE A 2 1.87 -21.14 4.84
CA ILE A 2 2.23 -20.16 3.81
C ILE A 2 0.91 -19.48 3.45
N LEU A 3 0.79 -18.18 3.72
CA LEU A 3 -0.37 -17.39 3.30
C LEU A 3 -0.16 -17.02 1.83
N PHE A 4 -1.07 -17.43 0.95
CA PHE A 4 -1.11 -16.93 -0.42
C PHE A 4 -1.85 -15.60 -0.43
N PHE A 5 -1.36 -14.61 -1.19
CA PHE A 5 -1.99 -13.27 -1.23
C PHE A 5 -3.46 -13.30 -1.66
N ARG A 6 -3.89 -14.34 -2.39
CA ARG A 6 -5.28 -14.54 -2.82
C ARG A 6 -6.24 -14.79 -1.65
N ASP A 7 -5.73 -15.37 -0.57
CA ASP A 7 -6.49 -15.69 0.64
C ASP A 7 -6.58 -14.51 1.62
N VAL A 8 -6.02 -13.35 1.25
CA VAL A 8 -6.03 -12.15 2.10
C VAL A 8 -7.38 -11.45 1.98
N ASP A 9 -8.15 -11.46 3.07
CA ASP A 9 -9.43 -10.75 3.15
C ASP A 9 -9.24 -9.23 3.29
N SER A 10 -8.33 -8.80 4.16
CA SER A 10 -8.06 -7.39 4.44
C SER A 10 -6.64 -7.17 4.97
N VAL A 11 -6.09 -5.99 4.72
CA VAL A 11 -4.79 -5.55 5.25
C VAL A 11 -4.97 -4.18 5.92
N GLU A 12 -4.56 -4.07 7.18
CA GLU A 12 -4.58 -2.81 7.92
C GLU A 12 -3.15 -2.35 8.15
N VAL A 13 -2.82 -1.13 7.71
CA VAL A 13 -1.47 -0.54 7.85
C VAL A 13 -1.57 0.70 8.73
N GLY A 14 -1.00 0.63 9.93
CA GLY A 14 -0.86 1.77 10.82
C GLY A 14 0.27 2.70 10.36
N LEU A 15 -0.05 3.98 10.18
CA LEU A 15 0.91 5.02 9.81
C LEU A 15 0.82 6.20 10.78
N PRO A 16 1.92 6.90 11.06
CA PRO A 16 1.84 8.21 11.69
C PRO A 16 1.14 9.20 10.75
N ARG A 17 0.47 10.21 11.33
CA ARG A 17 -0.38 11.16 10.58
C ARG A 17 0.30 11.78 9.37
N THR A 18 1.57 12.17 9.48
CA THR A 18 2.33 12.75 8.37
C THR A 18 2.50 11.76 7.21
N GLY A 19 2.81 10.49 7.51
CA GLY A 19 2.91 9.44 6.49
C GLY A 19 1.55 9.13 5.88
N TRP A 20 0.51 9.01 6.71
CA TRP A 20 -0.86 8.78 6.23
C TRP A 20 -1.34 9.89 5.28
N ASN A 21 -1.09 11.16 5.59
CA ASN A 21 -1.42 12.28 4.70
C ASN A 21 -0.75 12.17 3.31
N LEU A 22 0.44 11.57 3.25
CA LEU A 22 1.22 11.50 2.02
C LEU A 22 0.82 10.30 1.15
N ILE A 23 0.64 9.12 1.76
CA ILE A 23 0.50 7.84 1.05
C ILE A 23 -0.77 7.06 1.38
N GLY A 24 -1.58 7.51 2.34
CA GLY A 24 -2.84 6.87 2.74
C GLY A 24 -4.10 7.65 2.36
N ASP A 25 -4.03 8.98 2.30
CA ASP A 25 -5.18 9.86 2.03
C ASP A 25 -5.14 10.50 0.62
N PRO A 26 -6.27 10.64 -0.08
CA PRO A 26 -7.56 9.97 0.17
C PRO A 26 -7.51 8.49 -0.26
N GLU A 27 -8.09 7.62 0.57
CA GLU A 27 -8.00 6.15 0.42
C GLU A 27 -8.34 5.68 -0.99
N THR A 28 -9.45 6.15 -1.56
CA THR A 28 -9.91 5.73 -2.89
C THR A 28 -8.90 6.06 -3.99
N THR A 29 -8.19 7.19 -3.90
CA THR A 29 -7.14 7.52 -4.87
C THR A 29 -5.90 6.66 -4.64
N LYS A 30 -5.53 6.43 -3.37
CA LYS A 30 -4.35 5.60 -3.05
C LYS A 30 -4.56 4.13 -3.43
N GLN A 31 -5.79 3.62 -3.39
CA GLN A 31 -6.12 2.26 -3.86
C GLN A 31 -6.16 2.13 -5.40
N HIS A 32 -6.09 3.24 -6.14
CA HIS A 32 -6.19 3.28 -7.60
C HIS A 32 -5.04 4.08 -8.25
N PRO A 33 -3.77 3.64 -8.08
CA PRO A 33 -2.65 4.30 -8.73
C PRO A 33 -2.74 4.12 -10.26
N LYS A 34 -2.44 5.18 -11.03
CA LYS A 34 -2.53 5.17 -12.50
C LYS A 34 -1.18 5.28 -13.19
N ASN A 35 -0.14 5.60 -12.44
CA ASN A 35 1.20 5.82 -12.95
C ASN A 35 2.23 5.61 -11.83
N TYR A 36 3.51 5.73 -12.19
CA TYR A 36 4.64 5.49 -11.31
C TYR A 36 4.68 6.46 -10.11
N VAL A 37 4.26 7.71 -10.31
CA VAL A 37 4.19 8.70 -9.21
C VAL A 37 3.08 8.33 -8.25
N ASP A 38 1.89 7.98 -8.76
CA ASP A 38 0.79 7.52 -7.91
C ASP A 38 1.18 6.28 -7.10
N GLY A 39 1.86 5.32 -7.73
CA GLY A 39 2.34 4.10 -7.08
C GLY A 39 3.37 4.38 -5.96
N GLN A 40 4.33 5.28 -6.21
CA GLN A 40 5.31 5.71 -5.20
C GLN A 40 4.63 6.33 -3.97
N PHE A 41 3.54 7.06 -4.18
CA PHE A 41 2.79 7.72 -3.13
C PHE A 41 1.53 6.94 -2.73
N SER A 42 1.53 5.61 -2.82
CA SER A 42 0.40 4.75 -2.45
C SER A 42 0.83 3.64 -1.50
N MET A 43 0.39 3.73 -0.24
CA MET A 43 0.56 2.64 0.72
C MET A 43 -0.17 1.36 0.26
N PRO A 44 -1.42 1.41 -0.25
CA PRO A 44 -2.09 0.24 -0.79
C PRO A 44 -1.29 -0.49 -1.89
N PHE A 45 -0.69 0.26 -2.82
CA PHE A 45 0.09 -0.32 -3.92
C PHE A 45 1.36 -0.99 -3.42
N VAL A 46 2.14 -0.29 -2.61
CA VAL A 46 3.40 -0.82 -2.07
C VAL A 46 3.14 -2.06 -1.21
N ALA A 47 2.10 -2.04 -0.37
CA ALA A 47 1.72 -3.20 0.43
C ALA A 47 1.27 -4.39 -0.44
N ALA A 48 0.45 -4.13 -1.47
CA ALA A 48 -0.02 -5.17 -2.37
C ALA A 48 1.13 -5.86 -3.12
N VAL A 49 2.06 -5.08 -3.68
CA VAL A 49 3.24 -5.65 -4.35
C VAL A 49 4.12 -6.41 -3.35
N ALA A 50 4.39 -5.84 -2.18
CA ALA A 50 5.20 -6.51 -1.15
C ALA A 50 4.59 -7.84 -0.68
N LEU A 51 3.26 -7.95 -0.61
CA LEU A 51 2.57 -9.20 -0.28
C LEU A 51 2.66 -10.25 -1.40
N ARG A 52 2.75 -9.84 -2.66
CA ARG A 52 2.87 -10.76 -3.80
C ARG A 52 4.32 -11.21 -4.03
N GLU A 53 5.25 -10.27 -3.96
CA GLU A 53 6.64 -10.46 -4.38
C GLU A 53 7.61 -10.63 -3.20
N GLY A 54 7.17 -10.36 -1.96
CA GLY A 54 8.02 -10.30 -0.78
C GLY A 54 8.96 -9.07 -0.75
N ARG A 55 8.83 -8.15 -1.71
CA ARG A 55 9.65 -6.92 -1.85
C ARG A 55 8.92 -5.88 -2.70
N MET A 56 9.49 -4.68 -2.80
CA MET A 56 9.12 -3.66 -3.80
C MET A 56 10.39 -3.09 -4.43
N GLY A 57 10.44 -3.02 -5.76
CA GLY A 57 11.53 -2.48 -6.57
C GLY A 57 11.03 -1.68 -7.77
N TRP A 58 11.96 -1.18 -8.59
CA TRP A 58 11.61 -0.30 -9.71
C TRP A 58 10.85 -1.00 -10.86
N ASP A 59 11.22 -2.24 -11.17
CA ASP A 59 10.56 -2.98 -12.26
C ASP A 59 9.12 -3.36 -11.90
N ASP A 60 8.79 -3.41 -10.61
CA ASP A 60 7.47 -3.79 -10.11
C ASP A 60 6.38 -2.78 -10.51
N TYR A 61 6.74 -1.50 -10.74
CA TYR A 61 5.78 -0.55 -11.28
C TYR A 61 5.25 -0.98 -12.64
N ALA A 62 6.14 -1.38 -13.56
CA ALA A 62 5.77 -1.84 -14.90
C ALA A 62 4.92 -3.11 -14.83
N ASN A 63 5.25 -4.00 -13.90
CA ASN A 63 4.61 -5.32 -13.79
C ASN A 63 3.23 -5.26 -13.11
N HIS A 64 2.97 -4.25 -12.28
CA HIS A 64 1.81 -4.28 -11.37
C HIS A 64 0.85 -3.10 -11.48
N LEU A 65 1.21 -1.99 -12.10
CA LEU A 65 0.32 -0.82 -12.20
C LEU A 65 -0.98 -1.13 -12.97
N ASP A 66 -0.90 -1.97 -14.00
CA ASP A 66 -2.03 -2.39 -14.82
C ASP A 66 -2.47 -3.85 -14.53
N ASP A 67 -1.98 -4.45 -13.44
CA ASP A 67 -2.32 -5.83 -13.07
C ASP A 67 -3.56 -5.86 -12.16
N ASP A 68 -4.62 -6.51 -12.65
CA ASP A 68 -5.92 -6.57 -11.96
C ASP A 68 -5.85 -7.25 -10.59
N GLU A 69 -4.92 -8.18 -10.38
CA GLU A 69 -4.77 -8.85 -9.09
C GLU A 69 -4.11 -7.93 -8.06
N THR A 70 -3.07 -7.18 -8.45
CA THR A 70 -2.50 -6.13 -7.60
C THR A 70 -3.56 -5.07 -7.28
N LEU A 71 -4.29 -4.56 -8.28
CA LEU A 71 -5.34 -3.56 -8.06
C LEU A 71 -6.51 -4.12 -7.22
N GLY A 72 -6.81 -5.40 -7.36
CA GLY A 72 -7.73 -6.15 -6.50
C GLY A 72 -7.28 -6.15 -5.05
N LEU A 73 -5.99 -6.42 -4.80
CA LEU A 73 -5.41 -6.43 -3.45
C LEU A 73 -5.30 -5.02 -2.87
N CYS A 74 -4.96 -3.99 -3.67
CA CYS A 74 -4.92 -2.60 -3.23
C CYS A 74 -6.23 -2.16 -2.57
N ARG A 75 -7.38 -2.54 -3.15
CA ARG A 75 -8.72 -2.26 -2.60
C ARG A 75 -9.02 -2.90 -1.23
N ARG A 76 -8.20 -3.88 -0.81
CA ARG A 76 -8.30 -4.55 0.49
C ARG A 76 -7.33 -3.98 1.53
N VAL A 77 -6.43 -3.08 1.11
CA VAL A 77 -5.48 -2.41 2.00
C VAL A 77 -6.07 -1.10 2.48
N ARG A 78 -6.13 -0.93 3.79
CA ARG A 78 -6.51 0.30 4.47
C ARG A 78 -5.33 0.86 5.24
N ALA A 79 -5.00 2.12 4.95
CA ALA A 79 -3.99 2.86 5.69
C ALA A 79 -4.71 3.73 6.73
N ASN A 80 -4.33 3.61 8.00
CA ASN A 80 -4.96 4.35 9.09
C ASN A 80 -3.92 5.15 9.87
N VAL A 81 -4.36 6.24 10.50
CA VAL A 81 -3.52 6.94 11.47
C VAL A 81 -3.43 6.09 12.74
N ASP A 82 -2.21 5.69 13.09
CA ASP A 82 -1.89 5.05 14.36
C ASP A 82 -1.19 6.06 15.29
N GLU A 83 -1.94 6.53 16.30
CA GLU A 83 -1.46 7.54 17.25
C GLU A 83 -0.33 7.01 18.15
N THR A 84 -0.12 5.68 18.24
CA THR A 84 0.99 5.10 19.01
C THR A 84 2.34 5.30 18.31
N LEU A 85 2.34 5.49 16.98
CA LEU A 85 3.55 5.72 16.17
C LEU A 85 4.06 7.18 16.23
N ARG A 86 3.37 8.05 16.96
CA ARG A 86 3.68 9.47 17.08
C ARG A 86 5.01 9.77 17.77
N SER A 87 5.48 8.86 18.64
CA SER A 87 6.73 9.02 19.39
C SER A 87 8.00 8.78 18.57
N SER A 88 7.88 8.14 17.39
CA SER A 88 9.03 7.61 16.64
C SER A 88 9.42 8.50 15.46
N PHE A 89 8.70 9.60 15.22
CA PHE A 89 8.95 10.50 14.11
C PHE A 89 10.00 11.58 14.49
N PRO A 90 11.07 11.77 13.69
CA PRO A 90 11.98 12.89 13.86
C PRO A 90 11.21 14.22 13.74
N ARG A 91 11.61 15.21 14.54
CA ARG A 91 11.12 16.60 14.40
C ARG A 91 11.78 17.30 13.22
#